data_AF-A0A1S8TW09-F1
#
_entry.id   AF-A0A1S8TW09-F1
#
_cell.length_a   1.000
_cell.length_b   1.000
_cell.length_c   1.000
_cell.angle_alpha   90.00
_cell.angle_beta   90.00
_cell.angle_gamma   90.00
#
_symmetry.space_group_name_H-M   'P 1'
#
loop_
_entity.id
_entity.type
_entity.pdbx_description
1 polymer ?
#
loop_
_entity_poly.entity_id
_entity_poly.type
_entity_poly.pdbx_seq_one_letter_code
_entity_poly.pdbx_strand_id
1 'polypeptide(L)'
;MKMTELQVNFRKDLVMRGFTESTIKNYLLVAGEFEKFVSLPPTLFQEKHAVDFLYDCIINRKLKEDTANYKNSIIKLLFVVTLNKEWNNLKVPRMKRRKTLPIVLSKSEVKEFLDSIDDLRYKTIFSIIYSGGLRLSEVRNLKVSDIDSNAMKIIVRDGKGKKDRHTLLGCNTLMLLREYWKTYKPKDYLFLGKDRVKPLGLRTIQLAFTKYLAKTKIQNFAMHSLRIF
;
A
#
# COMPACT_ATOMS: atom_id res chain seq x y z
N MET A 1 10.79 21.37 7.46
CA MET A 1 10.55 22.30 6.32
C MET A 1 9.20 22.94 6.57
N LYS A 2 9.12 24.28 6.64
CA LYS A 2 7.83 24.98 6.80
C LYS A 2 7.00 24.76 5.54
N MET A 3 5.71 24.48 5.71
CA MET A 3 4.76 24.36 4.59
C MET A 3 4.51 25.73 3.97
N THR A 4 4.38 25.78 2.65
CA THR A 4 3.91 27.00 1.95
C THR A 4 2.43 27.22 2.19
N GLU A 5 1.93 28.44 1.94
CA GLU A 5 0.50 28.74 2.04
C GLU A 5 -0.34 27.82 1.13
N LEU A 6 0.13 27.55 -0.10
CA LEU A 6 -0.51 26.60 -1.01
C LEU A 6 -0.60 25.20 -0.41
N GLN A 7 0.48 24.70 0.19
CA GLN A 7 0.50 23.38 0.83
C GLN A 7 -0.45 23.31 2.03
N VAL A 8 -0.60 24.40 2.80
CA VAL A 8 -1.55 24.47 3.91
C VAL A 8 -2.98 24.37 3.40
N ASN A 9 -3.32 25.14 2.36
CA ASN A 9 -4.65 25.09 1.74
C ASN A 9 -4.93 23.72 1.12
N PHE A 10 -3.96 23.17 0.39
CA PHE A 10 -4.10 21.84 -0.19
C PHE A 10 -4.27 20.76 0.89
N ARG A 11 -3.55 20.86 2.01
CA ARG A 11 -3.74 19.96 3.15
C ARG A 11 -5.17 20.03 3.67
N LYS A 12 -5.72 21.24 3.84
CA LYS A 12 -7.11 21.45 4.30
C LYS A 12 -8.09 20.75 3.36
N ASP A 13 -7.95 20.92 2.05
CA ASP A 13 -8.81 20.26 1.06
C ASP A 13 -8.74 18.74 1.12
N LEU A 14 -7.54 18.19 1.31
CA LEU A 14 -7.35 16.74 1.43
C LEU A 14 -7.97 16.18 2.72
N VAL A 15 -7.85 16.91 3.85
CA VAL A 15 -8.51 16.53 5.10
C VAL A 15 -10.03 16.55 4.96
N MET A 16 -10.59 17.61 4.36
CA MET A 16 -12.03 17.74 4.16
C MET A 16 -12.61 16.63 3.29
N ARG A 17 -11.79 16.06 2.39
CA ARG A 17 -12.16 14.92 1.53
C ARG A 17 -11.90 13.55 2.18
N GLY A 18 -11.45 13.51 3.43
CA GLY A 18 -11.27 12.27 4.19
C GLY A 18 -10.05 11.44 3.77
N PHE A 19 -9.02 12.06 3.19
CA PHE A 19 -7.77 11.38 2.86
C PHE A 19 -7.01 10.95 4.12
N THR A 20 -6.30 9.83 4.07
CA THR A 20 -5.45 9.38 5.18
C THR A 20 -4.21 10.26 5.31
N GLU A 21 -3.64 10.37 6.51
CA GLU A 21 -2.41 11.14 6.75
C GLU A 21 -1.24 10.68 5.86
N SER A 22 -1.15 9.38 5.56
CA SER A 22 -0.15 8.84 4.63
C SER A 22 -0.35 9.37 3.20
N THR A 23 -1.59 9.45 2.73
CA THR A 23 -1.89 9.98 1.40
C THR A 23 -1.71 11.50 1.38
N ILE A 24 -2.14 12.21 2.42
CA ILE A 24 -1.90 13.65 2.57
C ILE A 24 -0.41 13.96 2.46
N LYS A 25 0.43 13.25 3.23
CA LYS A 25 1.89 13.44 3.20
C LYS A 25 2.47 13.25 1.79
N ASN A 26 2.05 12.21 1.08
CA ASN A 26 2.53 11.95 -0.28
C ASN A 26 2.04 13.01 -1.29
N TYR A 27 0.81 13.50 -1.13
CA TYR A 27 0.25 14.53 -2.00
C TYR A 27 0.95 15.87 -1.78
N LEU A 28 1.22 16.24 -0.52
CA LEU A 28 1.97 17.44 -0.17
C LEU A 28 3.41 17.38 -0.69
N LEU A 29 4.04 16.20 -0.69
CA LEU A 29 5.37 16.02 -1.26
C LEU A 29 5.38 16.31 -2.77
N VAL A 30 4.39 15.80 -3.51
CA VAL A 30 4.26 16.07 -4.95
C VAL A 30 3.90 17.53 -5.23
N ALA A 31 3.02 18.14 -4.42
CA ALA A 31 2.71 19.57 -4.52
C ALA A 31 3.96 20.43 -4.32
N GLY A 32 4.79 20.11 -3.30
CA GLY A 32 6.05 20.81 -3.06
C GLY A 32 7.10 20.59 -4.14
N GLU A 33 7.16 19.41 -4.77
CA GLU A 33 8.00 19.19 -5.96
C GLU A 33 7.55 20.06 -7.12
N PHE A 34 6.23 20.19 -7.33
CA PHE A 34 5.67 21.01 -8.39
C PHE A 34 5.93 22.50 -8.16
N GLU A 35 5.70 23.01 -6.95
CA GLU A 35 6.00 24.40 -6.58
C GLU A 35 7.46 24.75 -6.84
N LYS A 36 8.39 23.87 -6.46
CA LYS A 36 9.82 24.04 -6.73
C LYS A 36 10.15 24.02 -8.21
N PHE A 37 9.49 23.16 -8.99
CA PHE A 37 9.71 23.08 -10.42
C PHE A 37 9.26 24.36 -11.14
N VAL A 38 8.08 24.88 -10.79
CA VAL A 38 7.53 26.08 -11.44
C VAL A 38 8.26 27.33 -10.97
N SER A 39 8.66 27.41 -9.70
CA SER A 39 9.39 28.55 -9.12
C SER A 39 8.68 29.91 -9.32
N LEU A 40 7.34 29.90 -9.35
CA LEU A 40 6.48 31.08 -9.43
C LEU A 40 5.49 31.12 -8.26
N PRO A 41 4.89 32.29 -7.96
CA PRO A 41 3.73 32.37 -7.08
C PRO A 41 2.57 31.47 -7.56
N PRO A 42 1.85 30.77 -6.66
CA PRO A 42 0.73 29.89 -7.01
C PRO A 42 -0.37 30.54 -7.85
N THR A 43 -0.58 31.86 -7.70
CA THR A 43 -1.54 32.65 -8.47
C THR A 43 -1.23 32.62 -9.98
N LEU A 44 0.04 32.51 -10.36
CA LEU A 44 0.51 32.47 -11.75
C LEU A 44 0.57 31.06 -12.34
N PHE A 45 0.22 30.01 -11.59
CA PHE A 45 0.23 28.64 -12.12
C PHE A 45 -0.77 28.49 -13.27
N GLN A 46 -0.39 27.73 -14.29
CA GLN A 46 -1.15 27.56 -15.53
C GLN A 46 -1.04 26.10 -15.96
N GLU A 47 -1.96 25.63 -16.80
CA GLU A 47 -1.94 24.26 -17.33
C GLU A 47 -0.62 23.93 -18.00
N LYS A 48 -0.01 24.90 -18.71
CA LYS A 48 1.32 24.74 -19.34
C LYS A 48 2.39 24.31 -18.32
N HIS A 49 2.41 24.92 -17.14
CA HIS A 49 3.35 24.53 -16.07
C HIS A 49 3.14 23.08 -15.62
N ALA A 50 1.89 22.60 -15.60
CA ALA A 50 1.59 21.20 -15.29
C ALA A 50 2.07 20.26 -16.42
N VAL A 51 1.92 20.65 -17.70
CA VAL A 51 2.45 19.91 -18.85
C VAL A 51 3.97 19.82 -18.76
N ASP A 52 4.65 20.95 -18.55
CA ASP A 52 6.11 21.02 -18.49
C ASP A 52 6.67 20.16 -17.33
N PHE A 53 6.03 20.21 -16.17
CA PHE A 53 6.40 19.37 -15.01
C PHE A 53 6.22 17.87 -15.30
N LEU A 54 5.11 17.48 -15.91
CA LEU A 54 4.86 16.08 -16.25
C LEU A 54 5.78 15.61 -17.37
N TYR A 55 6.13 16.48 -18.31
CA TYR A 55 7.12 16.20 -19.35
C TYR A 55 8.51 15.98 -18.75
N ASP A 56 8.96 16.84 -17.84
CA ASP A 56 10.21 16.64 -17.06
C ASP A 56 10.20 15.31 -16.29
N CYS A 57 9.08 14.99 -15.65
CA CYS A 57 8.90 13.71 -14.96
C CYS A 57 9.07 12.50 -15.89
N ILE A 58 8.59 12.59 -17.14
CA ILE A 58 8.65 11.48 -18.09
C ILE A 58 10.04 11.39 -18.75
N ILE A 59 10.58 12.51 -19.23
CA ILE A 59 11.80 12.52 -20.04
C ILE A 59 13.06 12.54 -19.18
N ASN A 60 13.18 13.50 -18.27
CA ASN A 60 14.39 13.71 -17.49
C ASN A 60 14.45 12.76 -16.30
N ARG A 61 13.33 12.60 -15.58
CA ARG A 61 13.26 11.71 -14.41
C ARG A 61 12.93 10.25 -14.75
N LYS A 62 12.60 9.95 -16.02
CA LYS A 62 12.30 8.60 -16.52
C LYS A 62 11.27 7.86 -15.67
N LEU A 63 10.24 8.56 -15.20
CA LEU A 63 9.22 7.96 -14.36
C LEU A 63 8.35 6.99 -15.16
N LYS A 64 8.00 5.86 -14.53
CA LYS A 64 7.05 4.89 -15.08
C LYS A 64 5.65 5.49 -15.21
N GLU A 65 4.84 4.89 -16.09
CA GLU A 65 3.49 5.33 -16.45
C GLU A 65 2.60 5.56 -15.21
N ASP A 66 2.63 4.65 -14.24
CA ASP A 66 1.81 4.75 -13.04
C ASP A 66 2.23 5.89 -12.12
N THR A 67 3.53 6.10 -11.97
CA THR A 67 4.08 7.19 -11.13
C THR A 67 3.81 8.55 -11.77
N ALA A 68 3.99 8.68 -13.09
CA ALA A 68 3.68 9.90 -13.82
C ALA A 68 2.18 10.23 -13.74
N ASN A 69 1.31 9.23 -13.96
CA ASN A 69 -0.14 9.39 -13.85
C ASN A 69 -0.60 9.68 -12.41
N TYR A 70 0.09 9.14 -11.40
CA TYR A 70 -0.16 9.47 -10.00
C TYR A 70 0.14 10.94 -9.73
N LYS A 71 1.29 11.45 -10.18
CA LYS A 71 1.62 12.89 -10.08
C LYS A 71 0.59 13.74 -10.84
N ASN A 72 0.24 13.39 -12.08
CA ASN A 72 -0.81 14.08 -12.87
C ASN A 72 -2.12 14.20 -12.09
N SER A 73 -2.55 13.13 -11.41
CA SER A 73 -3.79 13.13 -10.61
C SER A 73 -3.72 14.10 -9.43
N ILE A 74 -2.56 14.21 -8.78
CA ILE A 74 -2.35 15.14 -7.66
C ILE A 74 -2.34 16.59 -8.17
N ILE A 75 -1.64 16.85 -9.27
CA ILE A 75 -1.59 18.20 -9.86
C ILE A 75 -2.97 18.62 -10.33
N LYS A 76 -3.73 17.73 -10.97
CA LYS A 76 -5.14 17.99 -11.32
C LYS A 76 -5.96 18.38 -10.10
N LEU A 77 -5.84 17.64 -8.99
CA LEU A 77 -6.58 17.95 -7.77
C LEU A 77 -6.18 19.31 -7.19
N LEU A 78 -4.87 19.61 -7.15
CA LEU A 78 -4.34 20.91 -6.72
C LEU A 78 -4.92 22.06 -7.55
N PHE A 79 -4.95 21.93 -8.88
CA PHE A 79 -5.47 22.95 -9.78
C PHE A 79 -6.98 23.15 -9.61
N VAL A 80 -7.75 22.07 -9.70
CA VAL A 80 -9.21 22.15 -9.72
C VAL A 80 -9.78 22.52 -8.35
N VAL A 81 -9.21 22.00 -7.26
CA VAL A 81 -9.81 22.14 -5.93
C VAL A 81 -9.19 23.29 -5.15
N THR A 82 -7.86 23.36 -5.09
CA THR A 82 -7.17 24.33 -4.23
C THR A 82 -6.96 25.67 -4.91
N LEU A 83 -6.62 25.65 -6.21
CA LEU A 83 -6.39 26.86 -6.99
C LEU A 83 -7.65 27.36 -7.71
N ASN A 84 -8.72 26.57 -7.71
CA ASN A 84 -9.97 26.84 -8.44
C ASN A 84 -9.74 27.21 -9.93
N LYS A 85 -8.86 26.46 -10.60
CA LYS A 85 -8.52 26.63 -12.02
C LYS A 85 -9.13 25.53 -12.87
N GLU A 86 -9.51 25.88 -14.09
CA GLU A 86 -9.94 24.89 -15.08
C GLU A 86 -8.83 23.87 -15.39
N TRP A 87 -9.24 22.66 -15.75
CA TRP A 87 -8.33 21.59 -16.11
C TRP A 87 -8.81 20.83 -17.34
N ASN A 88 -8.06 20.95 -18.42
CA ASN A 88 -8.31 20.28 -19.68
C ASN A 88 -7.49 18.99 -19.80
N ASN A 89 -8.16 17.83 -19.76
CA ASN A 89 -7.49 16.53 -19.87
C ASN A 89 -6.89 16.27 -21.27
N LEU A 90 -7.28 17.01 -22.31
CA LEU A 90 -6.68 16.93 -23.64
C LEU A 90 -5.35 17.69 -23.71
N LYS A 91 -5.24 18.82 -22.98
CA LYS A 91 -4.00 19.61 -22.89
C LYS A 91 -3.00 19.01 -21.91
N VAL A 92 -3.48 18.42 -20.82
CA VAL A 92 -2.63 17.72 -19.83
C VAL A 92 -2.88 16.22 -19.89
N PRO A 93 -2.35 15.53 -20.93
CA PRO A 93 -2.67 14.13 -21.16
C PRO A 93 -2.08 13.22 -20.09
N ARG A 94 -2.74 12.08 -19.91
CA ARG A 94 -2.22 10.96 -19.13
C ARG A 94 -1.40 10.03 -20.01
N MET A 95 -0.34 9.47 -19.44
CA MET A 95 0.48 8.47 -20.13
C MET A 95 -0.33 7.18 -20.30
N LYS A 96 -0.39 6.65 -21.54
CA LYS A 96 -1.04 5.36 -21.81
C LYS A 96 -0.35 4.28 -20.97
N ARG A 97 -1.14 3.58 -20.14
CA ARG A 97 -0.65 2.46 -19.33
C ARG A 97 -0.54 1.21 -20.19
N ARG A 98 0.62 0.56 -20.15
CA ARG A 98 0.76 -0.80 -20.67
C ARG A 98 -0.01 -1.74 -19.73
N LYS A 99 -0.94 -2.53 -20.27
CA LYS A 99 -1.60 -3.59 -19.51
C LYS A 99 -0.67 -4.79 -19.49
N THR A 100 -0.09 -5.10 -18.33
CA THR A 100 0.65 -6.35 -18.10
C THR A 100 -0.30 -7.39 -17.53
N LEU A 101 -0.14 -8.65 -17.92
CA LEU A 101 -0.87 -9.74 -17.30
C LEU A 101 -0.44 -9.87 -15.83
N PRO A 102 -1.38 -10.08 -14.89
CA PRO A 102 -1.03 -10.42 -13.52
C PRO A 102 -0.20 -11.69 -13.51
N ILE A 103 0.94 -11.68 -12.82
CA ILE A 103 1.73 -12.89 -12.61
C ILE A 103 0.98 -13.73 -11.57
N VAL A 104 0.41 -14.85 -12.01
CA VAL A 104 -0.31 -15.81 -11.16
C VAL A 104 0.70 -16.88 -10.75
N LEU A 105 0.89 -17.06 -9.45
CA LEU A 105 1.78 -18.10 -8.90
C LEU A 105 1.14 -19.49 -9.00
N SER A 106 1.95 -20.51 -9.20
CA SER A 106 1.49 -21.89 -9.01
C SER A 106 1.34 -22.22 -7.53
N LYS A 107 0.45 -23.18 -7.19
CA LYS A 107 0.33 -23.72 -5.83
C LYS A 107 1.66 -24.30 -5.32
N SER A 108 2.46 -24.87 -6.23
CA SER A 108 3.81 -25.38 -5.95
C SER A 108 4.79 -24.29 -5.56
N GLU A 109 4.81 -23.15 -6.24
CA GLU A 109 5.69 -22.03 -5.87
C GLU A 109 5.30 -21.44 -4.51
N VAL A 110 4.01 -21.31 -4.23
CA VAL A 110 3.56 -20.85 -2.90
C VAL A 110 3.99 -21.85 -1.83
N LYS A 111 3.86 -23.16 -2.08
CA LYS A 111 4.32 -24.19 -1.16
C LYS A 111 5.83 -24.12 -0.93
N GLU A 112 6.63 -24.02 -1.98
CA GLU A 112 8.10 -23.85 -1.90
C GLU A 112 8.47 -22.65 -1.04
N PHE A 113 7.79 -21.51 -1.23
CA PHE A 113 8.00 -20.33 -0.41
C PHE A 113 7.60 -20.53 1.05
N LEU A 114 6.44 -21.14 1.33
CA LEU A 114 6.00 -21.38 2.70
C LEU A 114 6.90 -22.39 3.43
N ASP A 115 7.47 -23.34 2.69
CA ASP A 115 8.40 -24.34 3.21
C ASP A 115 9.80 -23.76 3.47
N SER A 116 10.19 -22.66 2.80
CA SER A 116 11.47 -21.98 3.04
C SER A 116 11.53 -21.15 4.34
N ILE A 117 10.37 -20.92 4.97
CA ILE A 117 10.23 -20.11 6.17
C ILE A 117 10.44 -20.96 7.41
N ASP A 118 11.53 -20.67 8.13
CA ASP A 118 11.94 -21.31 9.38
C ASP A 118 11.30 -20.67 10.62
N ASP A 119 10.89 -19.40 10.55
CA ASP A 119 10.30 -18.66 11.65
C ASP A 119 8.77 -18.82 11.66
N LEU A 120 8.25 -19.44 12.72
CA LEU A 120 6.82 -19.71 12.93
C LEU A 120 5.95 -18.46 12.78
N ARG A 121 6.42 -17.29 13.22
CA ARG A 121 5.67 -16.04 13.09
C ARG A 121 5.48 -15.67 11.62
N TYR A 122 6.57 -15.65 10.86
CA TYR A 122 6.49 -15.29 9.43
C TYR A 122 5.75 -16.34 8.62
N LYS A 123 5.92 -17.63 8.96
CA LYS A 123 5.17 -18.72 8.32
C LYS A 123 3.67 -18.52 8.51
N THR A 124 3.25 -18.26 9.74
CA THR A 124 1.85 -17.97 10.08
C THR A 124 1.33 -16.72 9.34
N ILE A 125 2.10 -15.62 9.32
CA ILE A 125 1.73 -14.38 8.61
C ILE A 125 1.48 -14.67 7.13
N PHE A 126 2.43 -15.30 6.44
CA PHE A 126 2.31 -15.53 5.00
C PHE A 126 1.25 -16.58 4.66
N SER A 127 1.04 -17.58 5.53
CA SER A 127 -0.08 -18.51 5.39
C SER A 127 -1.44 -17.82 5.51
N ILE A 128 -1.61 -16.84 6.42
CA ILE A 128 -2.85 -16.05 6.51
C ILE A 128 -3.06 -15.19 5.26
N ILE A 129 -2.00 -14.51 4.78
CA ILE A 129 -2.07 -13.70 3.55
C ILE A 129 -2.54 -14.57 2.38
N TYR A 130 -1.96 -15.76 2.24
CA TYR A 130 -2.30 -16.70 1.17
C TYR A 130 -3.71 -17.28 1.34
N SER A 131 -4.01 -17.93 2.46
CA SER A 131 -5.28 -18.67 2.62
C SER A 131 -6.49 -17.76 2.81
N GLY A 132 -6.29 -16.59 3.42
CA GLY A 132 -7.38 -15.65 3.73
C GLY A 132 -7.46 -14.49 2.75
N GLY A 133 -6.50 -14.33 1.83
CA GLY A 133 -6.49 -13.20 0.91
C GLY A 133 -6.38 -11.85 1.62
N LEU A 134 -5.66 -11.75 2.74
CA LEU A 134 -5.48 -10.48 3.47
C LEU A 134 -4.39 -9.62 2.83
N ARG A 135 -4.59 -8.30 2.83
CA ARG A 135 -3.50 -7.34 2.57
C ARG A 135 -2.50 -7.36 3.72
N LEU A 136 -1.24 -7.03 3.43
CA LEU A 136 -0.23 -6.91 4.48
C LEU A 136 -0.64 -5.97 5.62
N SER A 137 -1.27 -4.83 5.29
CA SER A 137 -1.78 -3.88 6.28
C SER A 137 -2.90 -4.46 7.14
N GLU A 138 -3.72 -5.33 6.57
CA GLU A 138 -4.82 -6.00 7.27
C GLU A 138 -4.25 -7.07 8.24
N VAL A 139 -3.32 -7.91 7.77
CA VAL A 139 -2.68 -8.93 8.63
C VAL A 139 -1.92 -8.30 9.80
N ARG A 140 -1.20 -7.21 9.55
CA ARG A 140 -0.49 -6.48 10.60
C ARG A 140 -1.43 -6.03 11.72
N ASN A 141 -2.62 -5.58 11.37
CA ASN A 141 -3.58 -5.00 12.32
C ASN A 141 -4.54 -6.05 12.90
N LEU A 142 -4.40 -7.32 12.51
CA LEU A 142 -5.29 -8.39 12.92
C LEU A 142 -5.20 -8.62 14.44
N LYS A 143 -6.35 -8.70 15.10
CA LYS A 143 -6.43 -9.03 16.52
C LYS A 143 -6.70 -10.51 16.72
N VAL A 144 -6.39 -10.99 17.92
CA VAL A 144 -6.75 -12.34 18.37
C VAL A 144 -8.25 -12.57 18.24
N SER A 145 -9.06 -11.59 18.65
CA SER A 145 -10.53 -11.64 18.60
C SER A 145 -11.10 -11.72 17.19
N ASP A 146 -10.28 -11.48 16.17
CA ASP A 146 -10.73 -11.50 14.77
C ASP A 146 -10.64 -12.91 14.16
N ILE A 147 -10.06 -13.88 14.88
CA ILE A 147 -9.99 -15.28 14.46
C ILE A 147 -11.16 -16.06 15.06
N ASP A 148 -12.07 -16.51 14.20
CA ASP A 148 -13.12 -17.44 14.58
C ASP A 148 -12.77 -18.85 14.08
N SER A 149 -12.19 -19.65 14.97
CA SER A 149 -11.80 -21.03 14.66
C SER A 149 -12.98 -21.98 14.55
N ASN A 150 -14.15 -21.62 15.09
CA ASN A 150 -15.34 -22.48 15.03
C ASN A 150 -16.02 -22.32 13.68
N ALA A 151 -16.17 -21.07 13.23
CA ALA A 151 -16.75 -20.77 11.92
C ALA A 151 -15.74 -20.82 10.76
N MET A 152 -14.45 -21.08 11.05
CA MET A 152 -13.34 -21.05 10.07
C MET A 152 -13.28 -19.73 9.30
N LYS A 153 -13.37 -18.61 10.04
CA LYS A 153 -13.42 -17.26 9.48
C LYS A 153 -12.41 -16.33 10.13
N ILE A 154 -11.99 -15.33 9.36
CA ILE A 154 -11.20 -14.19 9.83
C ILE A 154 -12.02 -12.92 9.59
N ILE A 155 -12.14 -12.07 10.62
CA ILE A 155 -12.73 -10.74 10.52
C ILE A 155 -11.64 -9.76 10.10
N VAL A 156 -11.79 -9.16 8.92
CA VAL A 156 -10.88 -8.11 8.44
C VAL A 156 -11.52 -6.76 8.70
N ARG A 157 -11.00 -6.07 9.72
CA ARG A 157 -11.43 -4.71 10.10
C ARG A 157 -10.80 -3.64 9.23
N ASP A 158 -11.49 -2.52 9.09
CA ASP A 158 -10.99 -1.33 8.38
C ASP A 158 -10.50 -1.64 6.95
N GLY A 159 -11.25 -2.49 6.24
CA GLY A 159 -11.03 -2.75 4.83
C GLY A 159 -11.16 -1.48 3.98
N LYS A 160 -10.83 -1.57 2.68
CA LYS A 160 -10.95 -0.43 1.75
C LYS A 160 -12.36 0.18 1.85
N GLY A 161 -12.46 1.46 2.19
CA GLY A 161 -13.72 2.17 2.43
C GLY A 161 -14.23 2.11 3.87
N LYS A 162 -13.38 1.72 4.84
CA LYS A 162 -13.75 1.54 6.27
C LYS A 162 -14.88 0.54 6.49
N LYS A 163 -14.91 -0.52 5.67
CA LYS A 163 -15.88 -1.60 5.77
C LYS A 163 -15.21 -2.86 6.26
N ASP A 164 -15.82 -3.47 7.26
CA ASP A 164 -15.43 -4.78 7.77
C ASP A 164 -15.89 -5.86 6.79
N ARG A 165 -15.14 -6.95 6.71
CA ARG A 165 -15.53 -8.14 5.93
C ARG A 165 -15.08 -9.42 6.61
N HIS A 166 -15.78 -10.51 6.35
CA HIS A 166 -15.30 -11.85 6.66
C HIS A 166 -14.48 -12.41 5.49
N THR A 167 -13.47 -13.20 5.82
CA THR A 167 -12.75 -14.05 4.86
C THR A 167 -12.52 -15.43 5.45
N LEU A 168 -12.08 -16.38 4.63
CA LEU A 168 -11.87 -17.76 5.00
C LEU A 168 -10.61 -17.94 5.85
N LEU A 169 -10.66 -18.86 6.79
CA LEU A 169 -9.50 -19.37 7.51
C LEU A 169 -9.14 -20.76 6.97
N GLY A 170 -7.95 -20.92 6.39
CA GLY A 170 -7.49 -22.24 5.93
C GLY A 170 -7.18 -23.19 7.09
N CYS A 171 -7.47 -24.49 6.93
CA CYS A 171 -7.20 -25.50 7.97
C CYS A 171 -5.72 -25.53 8.39
N ASN A 172 -4.80 -25.53 7.41
CA ASN A 172 -3.36 -25.50 7.70
C ASN A 172 -2.94 -24.23 8.43
N THR A 173 -3.55 -23.09 8.08
CA THR A 173 -3.32 -21.81 8.75
C THR A 173 -3.82 -21.84 10.19
N LEU A 174 -4.96 -22.49 10.48
CA LEU A 174 -5.44 -22.69 11.85
C LEU A 174 -4.47 -23.54 12.69
N MET A 175 -3.87 -24.59 12.11
CA MET A 175 -2.85 -25.38 12.82
C MET A 175 -1.65 -24.52 13.21
N LEU A 176 -1.11 -23.75 12.26
CA LEU A 176 -0.02 -22.81 12.51
C LEU A 176 -0.40 -21.75 13.56
N LEU A 177 -1.64 -21.24 13.52
CA LEU A 177 -2.14 -20.30 14.52
C LEU A 177 -2.19 -20.89 15.93
N ARG A 178 -2.55 -22.16 16.06
CA ARG A 178 -2.56 -22.86 17.36
C ARG A 178 -1.14 -23.03 17.91
N GLU A 179 -0.18 -23.38 17.06
CA GLU A 179 1.25 -23.45 17.44
C GLU A 179 1.80 -22.07 17.80
N TYR A 180 1.46 -21.06 17.00
CA TYR A 180 1.83 -19.68 17.23
C TYR A 180 1.28 -19.17 18.58
N TRP A 181 0.01 -19.46 18.88
CA TRP A 181 -0.63 -19.10 20.14
C TRP A 181 0.08 -19.70 21.35
N LYS A 182 0.41 -21.00 21.30
CA LYS A 182 1.14 -21.69 22.37
C LYS A 182 2.50 -21.05 22.65
N THR A 183 3.19 -20.63 21.59
CA THR A 183 4.54 -20.04 21.66
C THR A 183 4.53 -18.59 22.12
N TYR A 184 3.71 -17.74 21.51
CA TYR A 184 3.79 -16.29 21.69
C TYR A 184 2.71 -15.71 22.62
N LYS A 185 1.61 -16.44 22.84
CA LYS A 185 0.47 -16.06 23.71
C LYS A 185 0.02 -14.60 23.54
N PRO A 186 -0.30 -14.15 22.31
CA PRO A 186 -0.74 -12.78 22.07
C PRO A 186 -2.06 -12.49 22.80
N LYS A 187 -2.25 -11.25 23.27
CA LYS A 187 -3.45 -10.85 24.02
C LYS A 187 -4.39 -9.91 23.25
N ASP A 188 -3.85 -9.07 22.38
CA ASP A 188 -4.63 -8.10 21.58
C ASP A 188 -4.30 -8.24 20.10
N TYR A 189 -3.24 -7.59 19.61
CA TYR A 189 -2.73 -7.84 18.27
C TYR A 189 -2.19 -9.26 18.16
N LEU A 190 -2.53 -9.93 17.06
CA LEU A 190 -2.06 -11.27 16.77
C LEU A 190 -0.55 -11.30 16.53
N PHE A 191 -0.02 -10.31 15.81
CA PHE A 191 1.42 -10.22 15.49
C PHE A 191 2.06 -8.98 16.12
N LEU A 192 2.68 -9.17 17.28
CA LEU A 192 3.33 -8.10 18.02
C LEU A 192 4.76 -7.81 17.52
N GLY A 193 5.15 -6.54 17.59
CA GLY A 193 6.53 -6.07 17.41
C GLY A 193 7.43 -6.40 18.61
N LYS A 194 8.69 -5.96 18.53
CA LYS A 194 9.68 -6.19 19.61
C LYS A 194 9.26 -5.56 20.94
N ASP A 195 8.58 -4.42 20.89
CA ASP A 195 8.09 -3.69 22.05
C ASP A 195 6.87 -4.36 22.72
N ARG A 196 6.29 -5.40 22.11
CA ARG A 196 5.09 -6.13 22.58
C ARG A 196 3.85 -5.26 22.84
N VAL A 197 3.87 -4.01 22.38
CA VAL A 197 2.76 -3.06 22.50
C VAL A 197 2.16 -2.79 21.13
N LYS A 198 3.02 -2.62 20.11
CA LYS A 198 2.59 -2.27 18.77
C LYS A 198 2.57 -3.50 17.86
N PRO A 199 1.72 -3.49 16.82
CA PRO A 199 1.78 -4.52 15.80
C PRO A 199 3.09 -4.45 15.02
N LEU A 200 3.55 -5.62 14.56
CA LEU A 200 4.78 -5.79 13.79
C LEU A 200 4.87 -4.80 12.63
N GLY A 201 6.04 -4.21 12.39
CA GLY A 201 6.23 -3.20 11.35
C GLY A 201 6.01 -3.77 9.94
N LEU A 202 5.34 -3.02 9.05
CA LEU A 202 5.14 -3.42 7.64
C LEU A 202 6.46 -3.71 6.94
N ARG A 203 7.45 -2.82 7.14
CA ARG A 203 8.80 -2.99 6.57
C ARG A 203 9.49 -4.25 7.08
N THR A 204 9.27 -4.63 8.34
CA THR A 204 9.82 -5.86 8.91
C THR A 204 9.27 -7.09 8.21
N ILE A 205 7.95 -7.14 7.96
CA ILE A 205 7.34 -8.26 7.24
C ILE A 205 7.80 -8.28 5.76
N GLN A 206 7.94 -7.11 5.13
CA GLN A 206 8.47 -7.02 3.77
C GLN A 206 9.91 -7.51 3.66
N LEU A 207 10.78 -7.14 4.60
CA LEU A 207 12.16 -7.63 4.63
C LEU A 207 12.21 -9.14 4.88
N ALA A 208 11.34 -9.66 5.76
CA ALA A 208 11.22 -11.10 5.96
C ALA A 208 10.79 -11.81 4.67
N PHE A 209 9.80 -11.28 3.95
CA PHE A 209 9.38 -11.83 2.65
C PHE A 209 10.56 -11.92 1.68
N THR A 210 11.31 -10.82 1.50
CA THR A 210 12.48 -10.82 0.60
C THR A 210 13.55 -11.80 1.08
N LYS A 211 13.80 -11.89 2.39
CA LYS A 211 14.76 -12.85 2.97
C LYS A 211 14.38 -14.30 2.64
N TYR A 212 13.12 -14.68 2.82
CA TYR A 212 12.67 -16.05 2.58
C TYR A 212 12.50 -16.37 1.10
N LEU A 213 12.11 -15.38 0.29
CA LEU A 213 12.06 -15.53 -1.15
C LEU A 213 13.44 -15.82 -1.74
N ALA A 214 14.49 -15.17 -1.23
CA ALA A 214 15.87 -15.41 -1.66
C ALA A 214 16.38 -16.83 -1.40
N LYS A 215 15.70 -17.62 -0.55
CA LYS A 215 16.01 -19.05 -0.33
C LYS A 215 15.36 -19.98 -1.36
N THR A 216 14.50 -19.46 -2.23
CA THR A 216 13.76 -20.23 -3.24
C THR A 216 14.29 -19.97 -4.63
N LYS A 217 13.90 -20.79 -5.61
CA LYS A 217 14.21 -20.56 -7.04
C LYS A 217 13.16 -19.71 -7.77
N ILE A 218 12.18 -19.19 -7.03
CA ILE A 218 11.02 -18.52 -7.60
C ILE A 218 11.40 -17.14 -8.13
N GLN A 219 11.02 -16.87 -9.39
CA GLN A 219 11.21 -15.57 -10.02
C GLN A 219 9.90 -14.78 -10.06
N ASN A 220 10.00 -13.45 -10.07
CA ASN A 220 8.86 -12.54 -10.21
C ASN A 220 7.76 -12.68 -9.13
N PHE A 221 8.13 -13.14 -7.95
CA PHE A 221 7.19 -13.28 -6.85
C PHE A 221 7.15 -11.98 -6.01
N ALA A 222 6.07 -11.23 -6.18
CA ALA A 222 5.78 -10.09 -5.33
C ALA A 222 4.83 -10.49 -4.19
N MET A 223 4.99 -9.86 -3.02
CA MET A 223 4.14 -10.14 -1.86
C MET A 223 2.64 -9.97 -2.15
N HIS A 224 2.26 -9.02 -3.02
CA HIS A 224 0.85 -8.83 -3.37
C HIS A 224 0.27 -10.00 -4.19
N SER A 225 1.13 -10.79 -4.85
CA SER A 225 0.75 -11.98 -5.61
C SER A 225 0.30 -13.13 -4.72
N LEU A 226 0.68 -13.15 -3.43
CA LEU A 226 0.14 -14.13 -2.46
C LEU A 226 -1.39 -14.07 -2.34
N ARG A 227 -1.99 -12.93 -2.65
CA ARG A 227 -3.42 -12.64 -2.45
C ARG A 227 -4.28 -12.90 -3.69
N ILE A 228 -3.71 -13.44 -4.77
CA ILE A 228 -4.41 -13.58 -6.06
C ILE A 228 -5.21 -14.90 -6.13
N PHE A 229 -5.17 -15.73 -5.09
CA PHE A 229 -5.87 -17.02 -4.99
C PHE A 229 -7.06 -16.97 -4.03
#